data_AF-A0A7C7KQ39-F1
#
_entry.id   AF-A0A7C7KQ39-F1
#
_cell.length_a   1.000
_cell.length_b   1.000
_cell.length_c   1.000
_cell.angle_alpha   90.00
_cell.angle_beta   90.00
_cell.angle_gamma   90.00
#
_symmetry.space_group_name_H-M   'P 1'
#
loop_
_entity.id
_entity.type
_entity.pdbx_description
1 polymer ?
#
loop_
_entity_poly.entity_id
_entity_poly.type
_entity_poly.pdbx_seq_one_letter_code
_entity_poly.pdbx_strand_id
1 'polypeptide(L)'
;DKRRERAGVSEVMNIIGDVKGRRCILLDDIVDSAGTLCNAAVALKAAGATAVSAYVTHGVLSGGAVARVSSSPLEELVMTDSIQATEAVRVAQNIRQISIAPLIGEAMQRISDERSVSSLFDVPAM
;
A
#
# COMPACT_ATOMS: atom_id res chain seq x y z
N ASP A 1 -4.79 -11.66 11.86
CA ASP A 1 -6.24 -11.81 12.19
C ASP A 1 -6.66 -10.63 13.06
N LYS A 2 -7.66 -9.84 12.65
CA LYS A 2 -8.14 -8.67 13.43
C LYS A 2 -9.45 -9.05 14.11
N ARG A 3 -9.37 -9.39 15.40
CA ARG A 3 -10.55 -9.72 16.21
C ARG A 3 -10.98 -8.49 17.00
N ARG A 4 -12.23 -8.04 16.78
CA ARG A 4 -12.81 -6.90 17.48
C ARG A 4 -13.53 -7.29 18.76
N GLU A 5 -13.01 -6.95 19.92
CA GLU A 5 -13.67 -7.20 21.20
C GLU A 5 -14.40 -5.96 21.75
N ARG A 6 -13.89 -4.73 21.55
CA ARG A 6 -14.57 -3.47 21.94
C ARG A 6 -14.13 -2.26 21.12
N ALA A 7 -15.04 -1.29 20.94
CA ALA A 7 -14.74 -0.02 20.29
C ALA A 7 -13.73 0.81 21.11
N GLY A 8 -12.65 1.26 20.48
CA GLY A 8 -11.71 2.26 21.04
C GLY A 8 -10.43 1.70 21.67
N VAL A 9 -10.26 0.39 21.79
CA VAL A 9 -8.98 -0.22 22.21
C VAL A 9 -8.24 -0.67 20.96
N SER A 10 -7.02 -0.15 20.74
CA SER A 10 -6.17 -0.59 19.64
C SER A 10 -5.76 -2.04 19.89
N GLU A 11 -6.49 -2.97 19.28
CA GLU A 11 -6.34 -4.41 19.46
C GLU A 11 -4.97 -4.94 19.06
N VAL A 12 -4.55 -5.97 19.80
CA VAL A 12 -3.35 -6.77 19.54
C VAL A 12 -3.48 -7.39 18.14
N MET A 13 -2.58 -7.00 17.24
CA MET A 13 -2.49 -7.58 15.89
C MET A 13 -1.82 -8.95 15.97
N ASN A 14 -2.60 -10.03 15.83
CA ASN A 14 -2.06 -11.38 15.74
C ASN A 14 -1.47 -11.64 14.34
N ILE A 15 -0.16 -11.83 14.30
CA ILE A 15 0.60 -12.23 13.11
C ILE A 15 0.56 -13.76 13.02
N ILE A 16 0.05 -14.27 11.90
CA ILE A 16 0.08 -15.69 11.58
C ILE A 16 1.28 -15.93 10.65
N GLY A 17 2.26 -16.69 11.12
CA GLY A 17 3.54 -16.93 10.42
C GLY A 17 4.75 -16.32 11.12
N ASP A 18 5.94 -16.57 10.59
CA ASP A 18 7.21 -16.04 11.12
C ASP A 18 7.78 -14.94 10.21
N VAL A 19 8.04 -13.80 10.81
CA VAL A 19 8.56 -12.59 10.16
C VAL A 19 9.91 -12.16 10.71
N LYS A 20 10.45 -12.87 11.72
CA LYS A 20 11.70 -12.50 12.37
C LYS A 20 12.86 -12.56 11.40
N GLY A 21 13.65 -11.49 11.33
CA GLY A 21 14.79 -11.39 10.43
C GLY A 21 14.42 -11.17 8.96
N ARG A 22 13.13 -10.99 8.62
CA ARG A 22 12.65 -10.86 7.23
C ARG A 22 12.25 -9.43 6.91
N ARG A 23 12.37 -9.06 5.63
CA ARG A 23 11.73 -7.86 5.07
C ARG A 23 10.28 -8.22 4.75
N CYS A 24 9.34 -7.42 5.24
CA CYS A 24 7.91 -7.64 5.04
C CYS A 24 7.34 -6.63 4.05
N ILE A 25 6.45 -7.10 3.18
CA ILE A 25 5.70 -6.26 2.26
C ILE A 25 4.22 -6.39 2.63
N LEU A 26 3.62 -5.27 3.04
CA LEU A 26 2.18 -5.15 3.22
C LEU A 26 1.55 -4.85 1.86
N LEU A 27 0.53 -5.62 1.50
CA LEU A 27 -0.23 -5.44 0.27
C LEU A 27 -1.68 -5.13 0.63
N ASP A 28 -2.24 -4.10 0.02
CA ASP A 28 -3.66 -3.74 0.13
C ASP A 28 -4.14 -3.15 -1.20
N ASP A 29 -5.43 -3.15 -1.47
CA ASP A 29 -5.97 -2.51 -2.68
C ASP A 29 -6.09 -0.99 -2.49
N ILE A 30 -6.51 -0.54 -1.30
CA ILE A 30 -6.77 0.87 -1.00
C ILE A 30 -6.33 1.25 0.42
N VAL A 31 -5.82 2.47 0.58
CA VAL A 31 -5.56 3.06 1.90
C VAL A 31 -6.23 4.41 2.06
N ASP A 32 -7.06 4.53 3.10
CA ASP A 32 -7.75 5.76 3.46
C ASP A 32 -7.05 6.49 4.61
N SER A 33 -7.38 6.17 5.87
CA SER A 33 -6.75 6.81 7.02
C SER A 33 -5.33 6.31 7.33
N ALA A 34 -4.83 5.27 6.65
CA ALA A 34 -3.56 4.59 6.93
C ALA A 34 -3.39 4.00 8.35
N GLY A 35 -4.42 4.04 9.21
CA GLY A 35 -4.34 3.55 10.60
C GLY A 35 -4.05 2.04 10.69
N THR A 36 -4.81 1.22 9.96
CA THR A 36 -4.60 -0.23 9.91
C THR A 36 -3.21 -0.58 9.39
N LEU A 37 -2.80 0.07 8.29
CA LEU A 37 -1.52 -0.18 7.64
C LEU A 37 -0.32 0.15 8.55
N CYS A 38 -0.36 1.30 9.22
CA CYS A 38 0.69 1.71 10.15
C CYS A 38 0.74 0.82 11.39
N ASN A 39 -0.42 0.43 11.94
CA ASN A 39 -0.47 -0.51 13.07
C ASN A 39 0.08 -1.89 12.71
N ALA A 40 -0.18 -2.37 11.48
CA ALA A 40 0.41 -3.61 10.98
C ALA A 40 1.94 -3.49 10.87
N ALA A 41 2.45 -2.36 10.37
CA ALA A 41 3.89 -2.12 10.30
C ALA A 41 4.56 -2.11 11.68
N VAL A 42 3.92 -1.48 12.68
CA VAL A 42 4.38 -1.52 14.08
C VAL A 42 4.43 -2.96 14.60
N ALA A 43 3.37 -3.74 14.40
CA ALA A 43 3.31 -5.12 14.86
C ALA A 43 4.40 -6.00 14.20
N LEU A 44 4.60 -5.85 12.89
CA LEU A 44 5.63 -6.58 12.15
C LEU A 44 7.05 -6.25 12.63
N LYS A 45 7.34 -4.96 12.85
CA LYS A 45 8.63 -4.53 13.41
C LYS A 45 8.84 -5.06 14.83
N ALA A 46 7.81 -5.02 15.67
CA ALA A 46 7.87 -5.58 17.03
C ALA A 46 8.09 -7.10 17.02
N ALA A 47 7.58 -7.81 16.02
CA ALA A 47 7.81 -9.24 15.81
C ALA A 47 9.19 -9.58 15.18
N GLY A 48 10.05 -8.57 14.94
CA GLY A 48 11.43 -8.77 14.50
C GLY A 48 11.65 -8.66 12.99
N ALA A 49 10.71 -8.10 12.23
CA ALA A 49 10.95 -7.79 10.82
C ALA A 49 12.10 -6.77 10.67
N THR A 50 13.00 -7.01 9.70
CA THR A 50 14.14 -6.12 9.42
C THR A 50 13.69 -4.84 8.76
N ALA A 51 12.70 -4.92 7.86
CA ALA A 51 12.04 -3.78 7.22
C ALA A 51 10.57 -4.07 6.95
N VAL A 52 9.76 -3.02 6.83
CA VAL A 52 8.36 -3.12 6.41
C VAL A 52 8.08 -2.04 5.37
N SER A 53 7.66 -2.46 4.18
CA SER A 53 7.15 -1.56 3.14
C SER A 53 5.69 -1.87 2.86
N ALA A 54 4.96 -0.92 2.30
CA ALA A 54 3.58 -1.11 1.89
C ALA A 54 3.39 -0.77 0.42
N TYR A 55 2.61 -1.58 -0.27
CA TYR A 55 2.25 -1.41 -1.68
C TYR A 55 0.72 -1.43 -1.77
N VAL A 56 0.14 -0.37 -2.32
CA VAL A 56 -1.30 -0.23 -2.48
C VAL A 56 -1.66 0.28 -3.86
N THR A 57 -2.80 -0.11 -4.40
CA THR A 57 -3.24 0.45 -5.69
C THR A 57 -3.71 1.89 -5.48
N HIS A 58 -4.63 2.13 -4.55
CA HIS A 58 -5.30 3.41 -4.38
C HIS A 58 -4.92 4.08 -3.06
N GLY A 59 -4.23 5.22 -3.11
CA GLY A 59 -3.94 6.03 -1.93
C GLY A 59 -4.93 7.18 -1.79
N VAL A 60 -6.00 6.98 -1.03
CA VAL A 60 -6.95 8.06 -0.68
C VAL A 60 -6.31 9.01 0.33
N LEU A 61 -5.59 8.45 1.31
CA LEU A 61 -4.77 9.20 2.28
C LEU A 61 -5.49 10.40 2.93
N SER A 62 -6.71 10.18 3.43
CA SER A 62 -7.53 11.24 4.00
C SER A 62 -7.06 11.70 5.39
N GLY A 63 -7.41 12.95 5.73
CA GLY A 63 -7.08 13.56 7.01
C GLY A 63 -5.57 13.54 7.30
N GLY A 64 -5.19 13.09 8.50
CA GLY A 64 -3.79 13.00 8.91
C GLY A 64 -3.02 11.79 8.37
N ALA A 65 -3.50 11.09 7.33
CA ALA A 65 -2.88 9.84 6.85
C ALA A 65 -1.45 10.01 6.38
N VAL A 66 -1.14 11.06 5.62
CA VAL A 66 0.24 11.33 5.16
C VAL A 66 1.19 11.48 6.35
N ALA A 67 0.84 12.33 7.31
CA ALA A 67 1.64 12.53 8.51
C ALA A 67 1.82 11.22 9.30
N ARG A 68 0.75 10.41 9.40
CA ARG A 68 0.79 9.10 10.05
C ARG A 68 1.77 8.16 9.37
N VAL A 69 1.76 8.06 8.05
CA VAL A 69 2.71 7.25 7.27
C VAL A 69 4.13 7.77 7.45
N SER A 70 4.37 9.08 7.36
CA SER A 70 5.68 9.70 7.55
C SER A 70 6.27 9.47 8.95
N SER A 71 5.42 9.35 9.97
CA SER A 71 5.85 9.04 11.35
C SER A 71 5.85 7.54 11.69
N SER A 72 5.39 6.70 10.77
CA SER A 72 5.27 5.26 10.99
C SER A 72 6.62 4.55 10.79
N PRO A 73 6.72 3.26 11.18
CA PRO A 73 7.94 2.50 10.91
C PRO A 73 7.98 1.91 9.48
N LEU A 74 7.09 2.34 8.57
CA LEU A 74 7.19 1.98 7.16
C LEU A 74 8.44 2.60 6.53
N GLU A 75 9.21 1.78 5.82
CA GLU A 75 10.34 2.23 5.00
C GLU A 75 9.84 3.02 3.78
N GLU A 76 8.80 2.51 3.13
CA GLU A 76 8.07 3.22 2.08
C GLU A 76 6.61 2.79 2.00
N LEU A 77 5.73 3.71 1.63
CA LEU A 77 4.42 3.46 1.06
C LEU A 77 4.46 3.74 -0.44
N VAL A 78 4.22 2.72 -1.24
CA VAL A 78 4.15 2.80 -2.70
C VAL A 78 2.70 2.73 -3.13
N MET A 79 2.26 3.71 -3.91
CA MET A 79 0.90 3.79 -4.44
C MET A 79 0.88 4.14 -5.92
N THR A 80 -0.26 3.95 -6.60
CA THR A 80 -0.40 4.41 -7.99
C THR A 80 -0.86 5.87 -8.08
N ASP A 81 -0.78 6.47 -9.27
CA ASP A 81 -1.41 7.75 -9.60
C ASP A 81 -2.89 7.65 -10.00
N SER A 82 -3.56 6.55 -9.64
CA SER A 82 -5.02 6.42 -9.78
C SER A 82 -5.82 7.50 -9.01
N ILE A 83 -5.21 8.08 -7.96
CA ILE A 83 -5.73 9.25 -7.26
C ILE A 83 -4.65 10.35 -7.31
N GLN A 84 -5.06 11.57 -7.66
CA GLN A 84 -4.15 12.70 -7.77
C GLN A 84 -3.46 12.99 -6.43
N ALA A 85 -2.13 13.01 -6.43
CA ALA A 85 -1.36 13.33 -5.23
C ALA A 85 -1.59 14.78 -4.77
N THR A 86 -1.89 14.92 -3.48
CA THR A 86 -1.87 16.20 -2.77
C THR A 86 -0.44 16.68 -2.56
N GLU A 87 -0.26 17.95 -2.22
CA GLU A 87 1.08 18.48 -1.93
C GLU A 87 1.75 17.74 -0.77
N ALA A 88 0.98 17.37 0.26
CA ALA A 88 1.48 16.58 1.39
C ALA A 88 2.08 15.24 0.92
N VAL A 89 1.45 14.57 -0.04
CA VAL A 89 1.99 13.34 -0.65
C VAL A 89 3.28 13.62 -1.42
N ARG A 90 3.34 14.72 -2.19
CA ARG A 90 4.51 15.06 -3.01
C ARG A 90 5.76 15.36 -2.21
N VAL A 91 5.62 15.97 -1.03
CA VAL A 91 6.75 16.33 -0.17
C VAL A 91 7.15 15.24 0.83
N ALA A 92 6.30 14.21 1.00
CA ALA A 92 6.58 13.10 1.89
C ALA A 92 7.75 12.25 1.36
N GLN A 93 8.76 12.01 2.20
CA GLN A 93 10.00 11.32 1.80
C GLN A 93 9.83 9.80 1.67
N ASN A 94 8.85 9.23 2.35
CA ASN A 94 8.59 7.78 2.36
C ASN A 94 7.26 7.41 1.67
N ILE A 95 6.71 8.30 0.83
CA ILE A 95 5.55 7.99 -0.01
C ILE A 95 5.97 8.17 -1.47
N ARG A 96 5.83 7.10 -2.26
CA ARG A 96 6.21 7.07 -3.67
C ARG A 96 5.00 6.72 -4.53
N GLN A 97 4.83 7.48 -5.62
CA GLN A 97 3.75 7.25 -6.57
C GLN A 97 4.29 6.63 -7.88
N ILE A 98 3.63 5.60 -8.38
CA ILE A 98 3.92 4.94 -9.66
C ILE A 98 2.82 5.26 -10.65
N SER A 99 3.19 5.69 -11.85
CA SER A 99 2.18 6.00 -12.86
C SER A 99 1.54 4.74 -13.46
N ILE A 100 0.21 4.72 -13.51
CA ILE A 100 -0.59 3.74 -14.26
C ILE A 100 -0.98 4.24 -15.65
N ALA A 101 -0.59 5.47 -16.02
CA ALA A 101 -0.91 6.04 -17.33
C ALA A 101 -0.51 5.14 -18.52
N PRO A 102 0.67 4.48 -18.54
CA PRO A 102 1.02 3.56 -19.63
C PRO A 102 0.07 2.35 -19.72
N LEU A 103 -0.32 1.78 -18.57
CA LEU A 103 -1.24 0.65 -18.50
C LEU A 103 -2.64 1.02 -19.00
N ILE A 104 -3.15 2.17 -18.57
CA ILE A 104 -4.45 2.69 -19.00
C ILE A 104 -4.42 3.07 -20.49
N GLY A 105 -3.33 3.68 -20.97
CA GLY A 105 -3.15 4.02 -22.37
C GLY A 105 -3.17 2.78 -23.28
N GLU A 106 -2.46 1.73 -22.91
CA GLU A 106 -2.47 0.46 -23.66
C GLU A 106 -3.86 -0.21 -23.62
N ALA A 107 -4.57 -0.14 -22.49
CA ALA A 107 -5.94 -0.65 -22.40
C ALA A 107 -6.89 0.09 -23.35
N MET A 108 -6.82 1.42 -23.38
CA MET A 108 -7.60 2.26 -24.31
C MET A 108 -7.27 1.93 -25.76
N GLN A 109 -5.98 1.78 -26.09
CA GLN A 109 -5.54 1.43 -27.44
C GLN A 109 -6.08 0.07 -27.88
N ARG A 110 -6.02 -0.94 -27.00
CA ARG A 110 -6.55 -2.27 -27.29
C ARG A 110 -8.06 -2.28 -27.51
N ILE A 111 -8.81 -1.52 -26.71
CA ILE A 111 -10.26 -1.36 -26.90
C ILE A 111 -10.55 -0.72 -28.25
N SER A 112 -9.81 0.34 -28.62
CA SER A 112 -9.96 1.01 -29.91
C SER A 112 -9.62 0.11 -31.10
N ASP A 113 -8.63 -0.78 -30.94
CA ASP A 113 -8.15 -1.69 -31.98
C ASP A 113 -8.87 -3.06 -31.97
N GLU A 114 -9.89 -3.25 -31.12
CA GLU A 114 -10.56 -4.54 -30.90
C GLU A 114 -9.60 -5.69 -30.53
N ARG A 115 -8.47 -5.35 -29.89
CA ARG A 115 -7.48 -6.31 -29.38
C ARG A 115 -7.84 -6.77 -27.97
N SER A 116 -7.38 -7.97 -27.61
CA SER A 116 -7.62 -8.54 -26.28
C SER A 116 -7.01 -7.66 -25.17
N VAL A 117 -7.84 -7.17 -24.27
CA VAL A 117 -7.42 -6.49 -23.02
C VAL A 117 -6.84 -7.49 -22.02
N SER A 118 -7.30 -8.74 -22.04
CA SER A 118 -6.89 -9.78 -21.08
C SER A 118 -5.38 -10.07 -21.11
N SER A 119 -4.72 -9.87 -22.25
CA SER A 119 -3.26 -10.06 -22.33
C SER A 119 -2.44 -8.94 -21.68
N LEU A 120 -3.07 -7.90 -21.11
CA LEU A 120 -2.41 -6.98 -20.19
C LEU A 120 -2.08 -7.62 -18.84
N PHE A 121 -2.77 -8.71 -18.48
CA PHE A 121 -2.58 -9.41 -17.22
C PHE A 121 -1.57 -10.56 -17.33
N ASP A 122 -1.12 -10.87 -18.55
CA ASP A 122 -0.07 -11.84 -18.81
C ASP A 122 1.29 -11.20 -18.56
N VAL A 123 1.64 -11.03 -17.28
CA VAL A 123 2.98 -10.59 -16.89
C VAL A 123 3.94 -11.77 -17.14
N PRO A 124 4.99 -11.62 -17.97
CA PRO A 124 6.02 -12.65 -18.07
C PRO A 124 6.56 -12.94 -16.68
N ALA A 125 6.74 -14.22 -16.34
CA ALA A 125 7.49 -14.57 -15.13
C ALA A 125 8.86 -13.88 -15.22
N MET A 126 9.14 -13.03 -14.23
CA MET A 126 10.41 -12.33 -14.09
C MET A 126 11.54 -13.30 -13.75
#